data_AF-A0A2P6FFN9-F1
#
_entry.id   AF-A0A2P6FFN9-F1
#
_cell.length_a   1.000
_cell.length_b   1.000
_cell.length_c   1.000
_cell.angle_alpha   90.00
_cell.angle_beta   90.00
_cell.angle_gamma   90.00
#
_symmetry.space_group_name_H-M   'P 1'
#
loop_
_entity.id
_entity.type
_entity.pdbx_description
1 polymer ?
#
loop_
_entity_poly.entity_id
_entity_poly.type
_entity_poly.pdbx_seq_one_letter_code
_entity_poly.pdbx_strand_id
1 'polypeptide(L)'
;MRTIFFYQFNLTKIIEVKTGTSILAKITNFFNNYDDLTKDTIYFILFGQKAKTTLNLYNDFVKIGVIHLLIVSGYHINILFCFLDKLFQQIFRKKIYYYFIYGFLLFYLYLLNYSFASVKAVILLTLSLFNTHFLQKKLSLHKIWGLNVFLVLLFFPYSFLSSSFWYSFTVTLFIFTFQTRTKHFTFYQKLFYYNFMIFVVLLGWTMYFNYHLNFSSMLFNLLLTPILVLIYFLSFLIICLPPCYFVYQYFYLLLRNYVILCTKINLVWNIGAVNIGYIVLY
;
A
#
# COMPACT_ATOMS: atom_id res chain seq x y z
N MET A 1 40.58 -1.56 2.17
CA MET A 1 39.64 -2.66 1.86
C MET A 1 38.54 -2.66 2.90
N ARG A 2 37.31 -2.23 2.55
CA ARG A 2 36.15 -2.34 3.47
C ARG A 2 35.59 -3.75 3.37
N THR A 3 35.74 -4.53 4.44
CA THR A 3 35.10 -5.84 4.59
C THR A 3 33.60 -5.64 4.79
N ILE A 4 32.83 -6.02 3.78
CA ILE A 4 31.36 -6.08 3.86
C ILE A 4 31.03 -7.44 4.47
N PHE A 5 30.48 -7.44 5.68
CA PHE A 5 30.01 -8.66 6.32
C PHE A 5 28.63 -9.04 5.74
N PHE A 6 28.57 -10.16 5.03
CA PHE A 6 27.31 -10.78 4.63
C PHE A 6 26.88 -11.75 5.73
N TYR A 7 25.78 -11.46 6.42
CA TYR A 7 25.16 -12.41 7.33
C TYR A 7 24.28 -13.37 6.52
N GLN A 8 24.70 -14.64 6.44
CA GLN A 8 23.89 -15.72 5.88
C GLN A 8 23.23 -16.46 7.05
N PHE A 9 21.93 -16.24 7.24
CA PHE A 9 21.15 -17.00 8.21
C PHE A 9 20.80 -18.36 7.60
N ASN A 10 21.53 -19.41 8.00
CA ASN A 10 21.12 -20.78 7.72
C ASN A 10 19.94 -21.13 8.65
N LEU A 11 18.76 -21.33 8.06
CA LEU A 11 17.57 -21.78 8.79
C LEU A 11 17.80 -23.23 9.25
N THR A 12 18.28 -23.40 10.48
CA THR A 12 18.56 -24.73 11.08
C THR A 12 17.31 -25.45 11.53
N LYS A 13 16.18 -24.74 11.71
CA LYS A 13 14.91 -25.33 12.11
C LYS A 13 13.74 -24.43 11.72
N ILE A 14 12.85 -24.93 10.88
CA ILE A 14 11.52 -24.34 10.70
C ILE A 14 10.71 -24.82 11.90
N ILE A 15 10.55 -23.98 12.90
CA ILE A 15 9.57 -24.23 13.95
C ILE A 15 8.23 -23.89 13.30
N GLU A 16 7.43 -24.91 12.97
CA GLU A 16 6.01 -24.71 12.74
C GLU A 16 5.44 -24.10 14.02
N VAL A 17 5.24 -22.79 14.00
CA VAL A 17 4.38 -22.14 14.97
C VAL A 17 3.01 -22.73 14.71
N LYS A 18 2.55 -23.63 15.60
CA LYS A 18 1.18 -24.14 15.61
C LYS A 18 0.27 -22.96 15.29
N THR A 19 -0.66 -23.12 14.35
CA THR A 19 -1.68 -22.11 14.02
C THR A 19 -2.42 -21.79 15.31
N GLY A 20 -1.93 -20.76 16.01
CA GLY A 20 -2.47 -20.39 17.29
C GLY A 20 -3.92 -19.97 17.09
N THR A 21 -4.69 -20.02 18.18
CA THR A 21 -6.04 -19.46 18.28
C THR A 21 -6.03 -17.93 18.16
N SER A 22 -5.31 -17.37 17.19
CA SER A 22 -5.26 -15.95 16.91
C SER A 22 -6.56 -15.53 16.24
N ILE A 23 -6.93 -14.26 16.42
CA ILE A 23 -8.09 -13.66 15.77
C ILE A 23 -7.99 -13.84 14.25
N LEU A 24 -6.77 -13.76 13.71
CA LEU A 24 -6.49 -13.99 12.30
C LEU A 24 -6.82 -15.43 11.87
N ALA A 25 -6.52 -16.45 12.69
CA ALA A 25 -6.89 -17.84 12.42
C ALA A 25 -8.41 -18.07 12.40
N LYS A 26 -9.16 -17.35 13.24
CA LYS A 26 -10.64 -17.38 13.22
C LYS A 26 -11.20 -16.72 11.97
N ILE A 27 -10.66 -15.55 11.59
CA ILE A 27 -11.00 -14.88 10.34
C ILE A 27 -10.66 -15.79 9.16
N THR A 28 -9.55 -16.53 9.21
CA THR A 28 -9.19 -17.41 8.11
C THR A 28 -10.14 -18.60 7.96
N ASN A 29 -10.68 -19.11 9.07
CA ASN A 29 -11.66 -20.18 9.00
C ASN A 29 -12.98 -19.74 8.36
N PHE A 30 -13.34 -18.46 8.45
CA PHE A 30 -14.53 -17.91 7.79
C PHE A 30 -14.45 -18.07 6.26
N PHE A 31 -13.27 -17.87 5.67
CA PHE A 31 -13.10 -17.95 4.22
C PHE A 31 -12.88 -19.38 3.69
N ASN A 32 -12.80 -20.40 4.55
CA ASN A 32 -12.64 -21.79 4.11
C ASN A 32 -13.84 -22.33 3.33
N ASN A 33 -14.99 -21.66 3.38
CA ASN A 33 -16.17 -22.02 2.61
C ASN A 33 -16.09 -21.58 1.14
N TYR A 34 -15.09 -20.78 0.76
CA TYR A 34 -14.86 -20.35 -0.61
C TYR A 34 -13.77 -21.19 -1.29
N ASP A 35 -13.73 -21.16 -2.61
CA ASP A 35 -12.70 -21.83 -3.40
C ASP A 35 -11.30 -21.29 -3.07
N ASP A 36 -10.28 -22.16 -3.14
CA ASP A 36 -8.91 -21.84 -2.72
C ASP A 36 -8.38 -20.56 -3.37
N LEU A 37 -8.73 -20.33 -4.64
CA LEU A 37 -8.28 -19.17 -5.39
C LEU A 37 -8.85 -17.87 -4.81
N THR A 38 -10.16 -17.80 -4.53
CA THR A 38 -10.77 -16.59 -3.96
C THR A 38 -10.35 -16.35 -2.52
N LYS A 39 -10.28 -17.42 -1.71
CA LYS A 39 -9.76 -17.36 -0.35
C LYS A 39 -8.36 -16.76 -0.33
N ASP A 40 -7.46 -17.30 -1.15
CA ASP A 40 -6.08 -16.85 -1.21
C ASP A 40 -5.94 -15.42 -1.78
N THR A 41 -6.77 -15.03 -2.75
CA THR A 41 -6.74 -13.65 -3.27
C THR A 41 -7.27 -12.66 -2.25
N ILE A 42 -8.31 -13.00 -1.49
CA ILE A 42 -8.81 -12.17 -0.40
C ILE A 42 -7.71 -11.99 0.66
N TYR A 43 -7.03 -13.07 1.06
CA TYR A 43 -5.92 -12.94 2.00
C TYR A 43 -4.79 -12.10 1.48
N PHE A 44 -4.50 -12.24 0.19
CA PHE A 44 -3.43 -11.50 -0.42
C PHE A 44 -3.75 -9.99 -0.49
N ILE A 45 -4.98 -9.64 -0.85
CA ILE A 45 -5.43 -8.26 -0.98
C ILE A 45 -5.68 -7.59 0.39
N LEU A 46 -6.18 -8.32 1.38
CA LEU A 46 -6.50 -7.78 2.70
C LEU A 46 -5.32 -7.81 3.67
N PHE A 47 -4.52 -8.88 3.65
CA PHE A 47 -3.46 -9.11 4.64
C PHE A 47 -2.06 -9.18 4.03
N GLY A 48 -1.94 -9.08 2.70
CA GLY A 48 -0.65 -9.18 2.01
C GLY A 48 -0.04 -10.59 2.04
N GLN A 49 -0.80 -11.62 2.43
CA GLN A 49 -0.31 -12.99 2.49
C GLN A 49 -0.29 -13.63 1.11
N LYS A 50 0.89 -13.98 0.62
CA LYS A 50 1.07 -14.62 -0.68
C LYS A 50 0.80 -16.11 -0.58
N ALA A 51 -0.01 -16.63 -1.48
CA ALA A 51 -0.20 -18.06 -1.68
C ALA A 51 0.26 -18.48 -3.09
N LYS A 52 0.46 -19.78 -3.31
CA LYS A 52 0.87 -20.33 -4.62
C LYS A 52 -0.10 -19.93 -5.74
N THR A 53 -1.40 -19.96 -5.45
CA THR A 53 -2.50 -19.57 -6.35
C THR A 53 -2.40 -18.11 -6.82
N THR A 54 -1.92 -17.21 -5.95
CA THR A 54 -1.78 -15.78 -6.24
C THR A 54 -0.48 -15.38 -6.93
N LEU A 55 0.49 -16.31 -7.07
CA LEU A 55 1.81 -16.00 -7.62
C LEU A 55 1.77 -15.50 -9.06
N ASN A 56 0.90 -16.06 -9.90
CA ASN A 56 0.77 -15.62 -11.30
C ASN A 56 0.30 -14.16 -11.35
N LEU A 57 -0.73 -13.85 -10.59
CA LEU A 57 -1.28 -12.50 -10.51
C LEU A 57 -0.24 -11.53 -9.91
N TYR A 58 0.47 -11.93 -8.86
CA TYR A 58 1.61 -11.18 -8.33
C TYR A 58 2.66 -10.87 -9.40
N ASN A 59 3.11 -11.89 -10.13
CA ASN A 59 4.15 -11.78 -11.14
C ASN A 59 3.71 -10.88 -12.30
N ASP A 60 2.45 -10.95 -12.72
CA ASP A 60 1.93 -10.08 -13.77
C ASP A 60 1.92 -8.61 -13.33
N PHE A 61 1.53 -8.34 -12.07
CA PHE A 61 1.61 -7.01 -11.47
C PHE A 61 3.04 -6.47 -11.34
N VAL A 62 4.00 -7.35 -11.03
CA VAL A 62 5.43 -7.01 -11.06
C VAL A 62 5.87 -6.66 -12.48
N LYS A 63 5.51 -7.47 -13.47
CA LYS A 63 5.87 -7.25 -14.89
C LYS A 63 5.39 -5.90 -15.41
N ILE A 64 4.14 -5.52 -15.12
CA ILE A 64 3.57 -4.23 -15.55
C ILE A 64 3.95 -3.04 -14.65
N GLY A 65 4.75 -3.28 -13.60
CA GLY A 65 5.33 -2.21 -12.77
C GLY A 65 4.38 -1.59 -11.76
N VAL A 66 3.23 -2.21 -11.48
CA VAL A 66 2.20 -1.66 -10.58
C VAL A 66 1.94 -2.52 -9.33
N ILE A 67 2.90 -3.36 -8.95
CA ILE A 67 2.77 -4.25 -7.78
C ILE A 67 2.41 -3.54 -6.47
N HIS A 68 2.82 -2.27 -6.34
CA HIS A 68 2.51 -1.44 -5.18
C HIS A 68 1.01 -1.15 -4.99
N LEU A 69 0.20 -1.28 -6.05
CA LEU A 69 -1.26 -1.14 -5.97
C LEU A 69 -1.93 -2.39 -5.41
N LEU A 70 -1.31 -3.54 -5.62
CA LEU A 70 -1.90 -4.81 -5.29
C LEU A 70 -1.61 -5.22 -3.84
N ILE A 71 -0.40 -4.96 -3.36
CA ILE A 71 -0.03 -5.24 -1.97
C ILE A 71 -0.70 -4.21 -1.06
N VAL A 72 -1.17 -4.63 0.12
CA VAL A 72 -1.67 -3.71 1.16
C VAL A 72 -0.64 -2.58 1.36
N SER A 73 -1.03 -1.38 0.95
CA SER A 73 -0.19 -0.20 0.97
C SER A 73 -0.82 0.85 1.87
N GLY A 74 -0.08 1.93 2.15
CA GLY A 74 -0.62 3.06 2.90
C GLY A 74 -1.86 3.69 2.24
N TYR A 75 -2.05 3.49 0.94
CA TYR A 75 -3.23 3.93 0.21
C TYR A 75 -4.49 3.15 0.61
N HIS A 76 -4.42 1.82 0.64
CA HIS A 76 -5.51 0.94 1.08
C HIS A 76 -5.95 1.25 2.52
N ILE A 77 -4.97 1.48 3.39
CA ILE A 77 -5.21 1.88 4.79
C ILE A 77 -5.87 3.25 4.86
N ASN A 78 -5.39 4.23 4.07
CA ASN A 78 -5.95 5.58 4.05
C ASN A 78 -7.38 5.63 3.51
N ILE A 79 -7.70 4.84 2.47
CA ILE A 79 -9.06 4.73 1.94
C ILE A 79 -10.01 4.13 2.97
N LEU A 80 -9.60 3.02 3.58
CA LEU A 80 -10.38 2.37 4.63
C LEU A 80 -10.62 3.32 5.80
N PHE A 81 -9.58 4.05 6.20
CA PHE A 81 -9.66 5.08 7.23
C PHE A 81 -10.63 6.20 6.85
N CYS A 82 -10.55 6.78 5.66
CA CYS A 82 -11.47 7.84 5.21
C CYS A 82 -12.93 7.39 5.20
N PHE A 83 -13.18 6.13 4.84
CA PHE A 83 -14.53 5.54 4.89
C PHE A 83 -15.03 5.43 6.33
N LEU A 84 -14.22 4.84 7.21
CA LEU A 84 -14.56 4.64 8.62
C LEU A 84 -14.69 5.96 9.40
N ASP A 85 -13.86 6.95 9.08
CA ASP A 85 -13.93 8.28 9.67
C ASP A 85 -15.30 8.92 9.42
N LYS A 86 -15.77 8.91 8.16
CA LYS A 86 -17.10 9.41 7.81
C LYS A 86 -18.22 8.62 8.49
N LEU A 87 -18.11 7.29 8.50
CA LEU A 87 -19.11 6.41 9.08
C LEU A 87 -19.22 6.61 10.60
N PHE A 88 -18.10 6.61 11.32
CA PHE A 88 -18.09 6.80 12.77
C PHE A 88 -18.48 8.22 13.19
N GLN A 89 -18.21 9.24 12.38
CA GLN A 89 -18.71 10.60 12.61
C GLN A 89 -20.25 10.69 12.55
N GLN A 90 -20.90 9.83 11.76
CA GLN A 90 -22.37 9.78 11.67
C GLN A 90 -22.99 9.00 12.83
N ILE A 91 -22.34 7.92 13.28
CA ILE A 91 -22.88 7.02 14.31
C ILE A 91 -22.61 7.53 15.73
N PHE A 92 -21.40 8.01 15.99
CA PHE A 92 -20.95 8.37 17.33
C PHE A 92 -20.95 9.88 17.56
N ARG A 93 -21.07 10.29 18.82
CA ARG A 93 -20.94 11.72 19.20
C ARG A 93 -19.57 12.24 18.78
N LYS A 94 -19.52 13.49 18.28
CA LYS A 94 -18.32 14.17 17.73
C LYS A 94 -17.06 14.12 18.63
N LYS A 95 -17.22 13.92 19.94
CA LYS A 95 -16.10 13.87 20.90
C LYS A 95 -15.59 12.47 21.24
N ILE A 96 -16.25 11.39 20.79
CA ILE A 96 -15.87 10.01 21.16
C ILE A 96 -15.41 9.20 19.96
N TYR A 97 -15.89 9.53 18.75
CA TYR A 97 -15.61 8.72 17.56
C TYR A 97 -14.10 8.55 17.25
N TYR A 98 -13.26 9.54 17.59
CA TYR A 98 -11.81 9.43 17.36
C TYR A 98 -11.17 8.30 18.18
N TYR A 99 -11.69 7.96 19.36
CA TYR A 99 -11.20 6.80 20.13
C TYR A 99 -11.49 5.48 19.40
N PHE A 100 -12.66 5.35 18.79
CA PHE A 100 -13.00 4.19 17.96
C PHE A 100 -12.10 4.09 16.73
N ILE A 101 -11.80 5.22 16.10
CA ILE A 101 -10.84 5.29 14.99
C ILE A 101 -9.46 4.82 15.42
N TYR A 102 -8.92 5.33 16.54
CA TYR A 102 -7.61 4.92 17.04
C TYR A 102 -7.57 3.42 17.38
N GLY A 103 -8.61 2.92 18.05
CA GLY A 103 -8.76 1.50 18.34
C GLY A 103 -8.78 0.65 17.07
N PHE A 104 -9.52 1.08 16.05
CA PHE A 104 -9.57 0.40 14.75
C PHE A 104 -8.19 0.39 14.05
N LEU A 105 -7.49 1.53 14.01
CA LEU A 105 -6.17 1.62 13.37
C LEU A 105 -5.16 0.67 14.03
N LEU A 106 -5.16 0.58 15.37
CA LEU A 106 -4.29 -0.34 16.10
C LEU A 106 -4.69 -1.81 15.87
N PHE A 107 -5.99 -2.10 15.86
CA PHE A 107 -6.50 -3.44 15.55
C PHE A 107 -6.13 -3.87 14.12
N TYR A 108 -6.30 -2.98 13.14
CA TYR A 108 -5.94 -3.28 11.76
C TYR A 108 -4.43 -3.44 11.59
N LEU A 109 -3.63 -2.63 12.30
CA LEU A 109 -2.18 -2.79 12.32
C LEU A 109 -1.73 -4.16 12.85
N TYR A 110 -2.41 -4.66 13.88
CA TYR A 110 -2.21 -6.01 14.42
C TYR A 110 -2.57 -7.09 13.38
N LEU A 111 -3.70 -6.94 12.69
CA LEU A 111 -4.10 -7.88 11.62
C LEU A 111 -3.10 -7.92 10.45
N LEU A 112 -2.45 -6.79 10.16
CA LEU A 112 -1.42 -6.68 9.12
C LEU A 112 -0.01 -7.09 9.61
N ASN A 113 0.10 -7.71 10.78
CA ASN A 113 1.36 -8.17 11.39
C ASN A 113 2.44 -7.06 11.42
N TYR A 114 2.04 -5.81 11.64
CA TYR A 114 2.96 -4.68 11.76
C TYR A 114 3.92 -4.51 10.57
N SER A 115 3.48 -4.83 9.34
CA SER A 115 4.30 -4.62 8.15
C SER A 115 4.81 -3.17 8.03
N PHE A 116 5.98 -2.98 7.42
CA PHE A 116 6.54 -1.62 7.22
C PHE A 116 5.54 -0.67 6.54
N ALA A 117 4.81 -1.17 5.53
CA ALA A 117 3.81 -0.39 4.81
C ALA A 117 2.62 0.03 5.68
N SER A 118 2.22 -0.81 6.63
CA SER A 118 1.12 -0.52 7.54
C SER A 118 1.51 0.38 8.69
N VAL A 119 2.68 0.16 9.31
CA VAL A 119 3.16 0.97 10.43
C VAL A 119 3.31 2.43 10.01
N LYS A 120 3.96 2.70 8.88
CA LYS A 120 4.14 4.08 8.39
C LYS A 120 2.81 4.80 8.15
N ALA A 121 1.83 4.10 7.57
CA ALA A 121 0.53 4.66 7.25
C ALA A 121 -0.28 4.95 8.52
N VAL A 122 -0.30 4.01 9.47
CA VAL A 122 -0.97 4.19 10.75
C VAL A 122 -0.34 5.33 11.53
N ILE A 123 1.00 5.44 11.61
CA ILE A 123 1.66 6.58 12.27
C ILE A 123 1.28 7.91 11.61
N LEU A 124 1.21 7.96 10.27
CA LEU A 124 0.88 9.20 9.57
C LEU A 124 -0.56 9.63 9.86
N LEU A 125 -1.49 8.67 9.83
CA LEU A 125 -2.90 8.88 10.14
C LEU A 125 -3.11 9.29 11.60
N THR A 126 -2.43 8.61 12.54
CA THR A 126 -2.55 8.93 13.96
C THR A 126 -2.01 10.31 14.29
N LEU A 127 -0.87 10.71 13.71
CA LEU A 127 -0.32 12.06 13.82
C LEU A 127 -1.26 13.11 13.22
N SER A 128 -1.83 12.84 12.05
CA SER A 128 -2.77 13.75 11.39
C SER A 128 -4.02 13.97 12.24
N LEU A 129 -4.64 12.89 12.74
CA LEU A 129 -5.78 12.94 13.65
C LEU A 129 -5.45 13.62 14.97
N PHE A 130 -4.26 13.35 15.51
CA PHE A 130 -3.85 13.96 16.77
C PHE A 130 -3.70 15.48 16.60
N ASN A 131 -3.12 15.89 15.48
CA ASN A 131 -3.01 17.31 15.13
C ASN A 131 -4.38 17.97 14.96
N THR A 132 -5.35 17.30 14.31
CA THR A 132 -6.69 17.87 14.10
C THR A 132 -7.50 17.97 15.39
N HIS A 133 -7.45 16.95 16.25
CA HIS A 133 -8.32 16.87 17.44
C HIS A 133 -7.73 17.51 18.70
N PHE A 134 -6.42 17.38 18.92
CA PHE A 134 -5.79 17.83 20.17
C PHE A 134 -4.95 19.09 19.99
N LEU A 135 -4.28 19.24 18.83
CA LEU A 135 -3.41 20.39 18.58
C LEU A 135 -4.06 21.49 17.74
N GLN A 136 -5.35 21.37 17.39
CA GLN A 136 -6.07 22.39 16.60
C GLN A 136 -5.34 22.78 15.31
N LYS A 137 -4.72 21.81 14.63
CA LYS A 137 -3.94 21.98 13.39
C LYS A 137 -2.70 22.88 13.52
N LYS A 138 -2.11 23.00 14.71
CA LYS A 138 -0.86 23.75 14.94
C LYS A 138 0.34 23.18 14.18
N LEU A 139 0.38 21.88 13.91
CA LEU A 139 1.45 21.28 13.13
C LEU A 139 1.18 21.43 11.62
N SER A 140 2.19 21.92 10.90
CA SER A 140 2.17 21.90 9.43
C SER A 140 2.34 20.48 8.90
N LEU A 141 1.90 20.25 7.66
CA LEU A 141 2.00 18.93 7.00
C LEU A 141 3.45 18.46 6.87
N HIS A 142 4.38 19.37 6.60
CA HIS A 142 5.82 19.07 6.58
C HIS A 142 6.36 18.62 7.94
N LYS A 143 5.88 19.22 9.04
CA LYS A 143 6.24 18.77 10.39
C LYS A 143 5.67 17.39 10.70
N ILE A 144 4.42 17.13 10.32
CA ILE A 144 3.80 15.80 10.46
C ILE A 144 4.60 14.75 9.67
N TRP A 145 4.97 15.07 8.43
CA TRP A 145 5.78 14.17 7.59
C TRP A 145 7.15 13.87 8.23
N GLY A 146 7.85 14.90 8.73
CA GLY A 146 9.14 14.72 9.42
C GLY A 146 9.02 13.86 10.68
N LEU A 147 7.98 14.09 11.49
CA LEU A 147 7.66 13.24 12.66
C LEU A 147 7.34 11.81 12.25
N ASN A 148 6.62 11.60 11.15
CA ASN A 148 6.32 10.27 10.63
C ASN A 148 7.59 9.53 10.22
N VAL A 149 8.49 10.18 9.47
CA VAL A 149 9.80 9.61 9.11
C VAL A 149 10.58 9.22 10.36
N PHE A 150 10.68 10.13 11.33
CA PHE A 150 11.40 9.89 12.58
C PHE A 150 10.84 8.69 13.36
N LEU A 151 9.53 8.65 13.60
CA LEU A 151 8.89 7.55 14.32
C LEU A 151 9.00 6.21 13.57
N VAL A 152 8.87 6.21 12.24
CA VAL A 152 9.03 4.99 11.44
C VAL A 152 10.45 4.45 11.52
N LEU A 153 11.47 5.33 11.49
CA LEU A 153 12.87 4.92 11.64
C LEU A 153 13.20 4.41 13.04
N LEU A 154 12.49 4.85 14.08
CA LEU A 154 12.63 4.26 15.42
C LEU A 154 12.19 2.79 15.45
N PHE A 155 11.09 2.45 14.76
CA PHE A 155 10.60 1.06 14.68
C PHE A 155 11.35 0.22 13.64
N PHE A 156 11.75 0.83 12.51
CA PHE A 156 12.44 0.17 11.40
C PHE A 156 13.69 0.97 11.01
N PRO A 157 14.79 0.87 11.78
CA PRO A 157 15.98 1.71 11.59
C PRO A 157 16.63 1.49 10.23
N TYR A 158 16.61 0.27 9.69
CA TYR A 158 17.21 -0.05 8.39
C TYR A 158 16.27 0.17 7.20
N SER A 159 15.05 0.68 7.43
CA SER A 159 14.08 0.82 6.33
C SER A 159 14.51 1.82 5.26
N PHE A 160 15.37 2.81 5.58
CA PHE A 160 15.91 3.75 4.60
C PHE A 160 16.75 3.09 3.49
N LEU A 161 17.21 1.84 3.68
CA LEU A 161 17.92 1.09 2.64
C LEU A 161 16.96 0.46 1.61
N SER A 162 15.66 0.44 1.89
CA SER A 162 14.66 -0.17 1.03
C SER A 162 14.05 0.83 0.04
N SER A 163 13.75 0.38 -1.18
CA SER A 163 13.01 1.16 -2.18
C SER A 163 11.63 1.59 -1.67
N SER A 164 10.98 0.75 -0.87
CA SER A 164 9.65 0.98 -0.30
C SER A 164 9.60 2.21 0.62
N PHE A 165 10.70 2.52 1.31
CA PHE A 165 10.82 3.73 2.12
C PHE A 165 10.84 4.96 1.21
N TRP A 166 11.80 5.02 0.29
CA TRP A 166 11.99 6.18 -0.60
C TRP A 166 10.76 6.47 -1.44
N TYR A 167 10.17 5.45 -2.06
CA TYR A 167 8.98 5.64 -2.90
C TYR A 167 7.83 6.29 -2.12
N SER A 168 7.61 5.83 -0.89
CA SER A 168 6.49 6.30 -0.08
C SER A 168 6.72 7.70 0.49
N PHE A 169 7.89 7.94 1.07
CA PHE A 169 8.16 9.20 1.75
C PHE A 169 8.34 10.35 0.77
N THR A 170 8.90 10.10 -0.41
CA THR A 170 9.04 11.11 -1.47
C THR A 170 7.69 11.49 -2.08
N VAL A 171 6.83 10.50 -2.37
CA VAL A 171 5.48 10.74 -2.89
C VAL A 171 4.62 11.50 -1.87
N THR A 172 4.65 11.11 -0.59
CA THR A 172 3.90 11.82 0.46
C THR A 172 4.37 13.27 0.64
N LEU A 173 5.68 13.51 0.64
CA LEU A 173 6.25 14.86 0.69
C LEU A 173 5.83 15.70 -0.52
N PHE A 174 5.86 15.11 -1.72
CA PHE A 174 5.43 15.76 -2.94
C PHE A 174 3.95 16.17 -2.85
N ILE A 175 3.07 15.24 -2.47
CA ILE A 175 1.63 15.52 -2.33
C ILE A 175 1.41 16.64 -1.31
N PHE A 176 2.04 16.60 -0.13
CA PHE A 176 1.90 17.63 0.90
C PHE A 176 2.37 19.01 0.45
N THR A 177 3.39 19.07 -0.41
CA THR A 177 3.94 20.33 -0.92
C THR A 177 3.07 20.93 -2.03
N PHE A 178 2.54 20.10 -2.93
CA PHE A 178 1.83 20.56 -4.14
C PHE A 178 0.31 20.55 -4.03
N GLN A 179 -0.27 19.98 -2.97
CA GLN A 179 -1.72 19.93 -2.80
C GLN A 179 -2.41 21.31 -2.76
N THR A 180 -1.70 22.37 -2.32
CA THR A 180 -2.25 23.73 -2.29
C THR A 180 -2.30 24.36 -3.69
N ARG A 181 -1.33 24.04 -4.54
CA ARG A 181 -1.24 24.53 -5.93
C ARG A 181 -2.31 23.92 -6.82
N THR A 182 -2.73 22.69 -6.53
CA THR A 182 -3.75 21.98 -7.31
C THR A 182 -5.18 22.24 -6.82
N LYS A 183 -5.41 23.18 -5.89
CA LYS A 183 -6.76 23.45 -5.34
C LYS A 183 -7.79 23.78 -6.43
N HIS A 184 -7.41 24.61 -7.40
CA HIS A 184 -8.27 25.06 -8.51
C HIS A 184 -8.50 24.00 -9.59
N PHE A 185 -7.75 22.89 -9.56
CA PHE A 185 -7.88 21.86 -10.58
C PHE A 185 -9.17 21.06 -10.41
N THR A 186 -9.80 20.71 -11.53
CA THR A 186 -10.92 19.77 -11.57
C THR A 186 -10.47 18.37 -11.14
N PHE A 187 -11.43 17.48 -10.88
CA PHE A 187 -11.13 16.09 -10.48
C PHE A 187 -10.19 15.38 -11.48
N TYR A 188 -10.50 15.45 -12.77
CA TYR A 188 -9.69 14.81 -13.83
C TYR A 188 -8.30 15.45 -13.97
N GLN A 189 -8.19 16.78 -13.83
CA GLN A 189 -6.90 17.47 -13.84
C GLN A 189 -6.02 17.06 -12.66
N LYS A 190 -6.59 16.96 -11.44
CA LYS A 190 -5.86 16.44 -10.26
C LYS A 190 -5.37 15.03 -10.51
N LEU A 191 -6.25 14.17 -11.00
CA LEU A 191 -5.96 12.76 -11.24
C LEU A 191 -4.81 12.59 -12.23
N PHE A 192 -4.84 13.29 -13.37
CA PHE A 192 -3.75 13.26 -14.34
C PHE A 192 -2.45 13.86 -13.79
N TYR A 193 -2.53 15.04 -13.14
CA TYR A 193 -1.38 15.74 -12.57
C TYR A 193 -0.65 14.89 -11.53
N TYR A 194 -1.36 14.30 -10.57
CA TYR A 194 -0.74 13.47 -9.54
C TYR A 194 -0.12 12.20 -10.13
N ASN A 195 -0.79 11.51 -11.07
CA ASN A 195 -0.22 10.33 -11.71
C ASN A 195 1.07 10.67 -12.47
N PHE A 196 1.06 11.74 -13.25
CA PHE A 196 2.23 12.19 -13.99
C PHE A 196 3.37 12.59 -13.05
N MET A 197 3.09 13.40 -12.04
CA MET A 197 4.12 13.89 -11.13
C MET A 197 4.69 12.79 -10.24
N ILE A 198 3.86 11.85 -9.78
CA ILE A 198 4.34 10.66 -9.05
C ILE A 198 5.27 9.84 -9.95
N PHE A 199 4.91 9.65 -11.23
CA PHE A 199 5.79 8.98 -12.18
C PHE A 199 7.15 9.69 -12.31
N VAL A 200 7.15 11.02 -12.49
CA VAL A 200 8.39 11.82 -12.59
C VAL A 200 9.23 11.77 -11.31
N VAL A 201 8.60 11.95 -10.13
CA VAL A 201 9.31 11.92 -8.84
C VAL A 201 9.92 10.54 -8.56
N LEU A 202 9.21 9.47 -8.92
CA LEU A 202 9.68 8.11 -8.69
C LEU A 202 10.70 7.64 -9.72
N LEU A 203 10.77 8.26 -10.91
CA LEU A 203 11.64 7.85 -12.01
C LEU A 203 13.11 7.70 -11.57
N GLY A 204 13.63 8.65 -10.79
CA GLY A 204 15.00 8.57 -10.27
C GLY A 204 15.21 7.39 -9.32
N TRP A 205 14.24 7.14 -8.44
CA TRP A 205 14.31 6.04 -7.48
C TRP A 205 14.11 4.67 -8.14
N THR A 206 13.24 4.58 -9.15
CA THR A 206 13.01 3.34 -9.90
C THR A 206 14.22 2.97 -10.74
N MET A 207 14.88 3.96 -11.37
CA MET A 207 16.18 3.72 -12.03
C MET A 207 17.23 3.20 -11.03
N TYR A 208 17.32 3.81 -9.84
CA TYR A 208 18.31 3.43 -8.83
C TYR A 208 18.13 2.00 -8.30
N PHE A 209 16.90 1.62 -7.95
CA PHE A 209 16.63 0.36 -7.26
C PHE A 209 16.27 -0.79 -8.20
N ASN A 210 15.57 -0.53 -9.31
CA ASN A 210 14.98 -1.57 -10.13
C ASN A 210 15.68 -1.76 -11.49
N TYR A 211 16.56 -0.84 -11.93
CA TYR A 211 17.29 -0.90 -13.21
C TYR A 211 16.42 -1.02 -14.49
N HIS A 212 15.10 -0.92 -14.32
CA HIS A 212 14.09 -1.06 -15.35
C HIS A 212 13.05 0.03 -15.16
N LEU A 213 12.62 0.65 -16.26
CA LEU A 213 11.53 1.61 -16.28
C LEU A 213 10.34 1.06 -17.04
N ASN A 214 9.18 1.18 -16.41
CA ASN A 214 7.92 0.79 -17.00
C ASN A 214 7.13 2.06 -17.36
N PHE A 215 7.20 2.49 -18.62
CA PHE A 215 6.51 3.71 -19.06
C PHE A 215 4.99 3.53 -19.01
N SER A 216 4.52 2.33 -19.32
CA SER A 216 3.10 2.00 -19.27
C SER A 216 2.52 2.00 -17.85
N SER A 217 3.36 1.97 -16.80
CA SER A 217 2.90 1.95 -15.40
C SER A 217 2.05 3.16 -15.04
N MET A 218 2.29 4.34 -15.61
CA MET A 218 1.47 5.53 -15.35
C MET A 218 0.02 5.32 -15.83
N LEU A 219 -0.15 4.81 -17.06
CA LEU A 219 -1.46 4.54 -17.64
C LEU A 219 -2.15 3.38 -16.92
N PHE A 220 -1.41 2.32 -16.63
CA PHE A 220 -1.95 1.17 -15.91
C PHE A 220 -2.35 1.53 -14.48
N ASN A 221 -1.59 2.39 -13.80
CA ASN A 221 -1.93 2.86 -12.46
C ASN A 221 -3.28 3.61 -12.46
N LEU A 222 -3.47 4.50 -13.43
CA LEU A 222 -4.70 5.26 -13.59
C LEU A 222 -5.94 4.37 -13.78
N LEU A 223 -5.80 3.29 -14.57
CA LEU A 223 -6.91 2.38 -14.91
C LEU A 223 -7.14 1.27 -13.87
N LEU A 224 -6.07 0.74 -13.27
CA LEU A 224 -6.14 -0.38 -12.31
C LEU A 224 -6.54 0.07 -10.91
N THR A 225 -6.13 1.27 -10.48
CA THR A 225 -6.44 1.77 -9.14
C THR A 225 -7.94 1.70 -8.78
N PRO A 226 -8.88 2.21 -9.59
CA PRO A 226 -10.31 2.14 -9.24
C PRO A 226 -10.82 0.70 -9.13
N ILE A 227 -10.37 -0.20 -10.00
CA ILE A 227 -10.76 -1.62 -9.98
C ILE A 227 -10.25 -2.28 -8.70
N LEU A 228 -8.99 -2.03 -8.33
CA LEU A 228 -8.38 -2.59 -7.13
C LEU A 228 -9.00 -2.06 -5.84
N VAL A 229 -9.32 -0.77 -5.78
CA VAL A 229 -10.04 -0.20 -4.62
C VAL A 229 -11.40 -0.87 -4.46
N LEU A 230 -12.13 -1.08 -5.57
CA LEU A 230 -13.41 -1.76 -5.53
C LEU A 230 -13.28 -3.21 -5.03
N ILE A 231 -12.31 -3.97 -5.55
CA ILE A 231 -12.05 -5.36 -5.11
C ILE A 231 -11.64 -5.40 -3.64
N TYR A 232 -10.82 -4.46 -3.18
CA TYR A 232 -10.43 -4.35 -1.77
C TYR A 232 -11.64 -4.10 -0.86
N PHE A 233 -12.54 -3.19 -1.23
CA PHE A 233 -13.80 -2.97 -0.49
C PHE A 233 -14.73 -4.19 -0.52
N LEU A 234 -14.89 -4.84 -1.68
CA LEU A 234 -15.68 -6.06 -1.80
C LEU A 234 -15.11 -7.18 -0.92
N SER A 235 -13.79 -7.28 -0.81
CA SER A 235 -13.12 -8.26 0.06
C SER A 235 -13.51 -8.09 1.54
N PHE A 236 -13.68 -6.84 2.01
CA PHE A 236 -14.24 -6.57 3.34
C PHE A 236 -15.74 -6.87 3.42
N LEU A 237 -16.51 -6.54 2.39
CA LEU A 237 -17.97 -6.77 2.39
C LEU A 237 -18.33 -8.25 2.42
N ILE A 238 -17.56 -9.12 1.76
CA ILE A 238 -17.77 -10.58 1.77
C ILE A 238 -17.77 -11.15 3.21
N ILE A 239 -16.95 -10.56 4.11
CA ILE A 239 -16.93 -10.95 5.53
C ILE A 239 -18.30 -10.72 6.19
N CYS A 240 -18.97 -9.62 5.84
CA CYS A 240 -20.25 -9.24 6.44
C CYS A 240 -21.47 -9.78 5.68
N LEU A 241 -21.35 -9.97 4.36
CA LEU A 241 -22.44 -10.26 3.42
C LEU A 241 -21.98 -11.34 2.42
N PRO A 242 -22.20 -12.64 2.73
CA PRO A 242 -21.82 -13.75 1.86
C PRO A 242 -22.30 -13.68 0.39
N PRO A 243 -23.51 -13.20 0.06
CA PRO A 243 -23.96 -13.13 -1.34
C PRO A 243 -23.16 -12.13 -2.21
N CYS A 244 -22.36 -11.23 -1.61
CA CYS A 244 -21.45 -10.35 -2.36
C CYS A 244 -20.29 -11.10 -3.05
N TYR A 245 -20.15 -12.41 -2.80
CA TYR A 245 -19.15 -13.26 -3.46
C TYR A 245 -19.23 -13.25 -4.98
N PHE A 246 -20.43 -13.34 -5.58
CA PHE A 246 -20.57 -13.35 -7.05
C PHE A 246 -20.08 -12.05 -7.70
N VAL A 247 -20.34 -10.93 -7.03
CA VAL A 247 -19.88 -9.61 -7.47
C VAL A 247 -18.35 -9.53 -7.40
N TYR A 248 -17.77 -10.03 -6.31
CA TYR A 248 -16.31 -10.11 -6.17
C TYR A 248 -15.67 -10.95 -7.27
N GLN A 249 -16.21 -12.14 -7.55
CA GLN A 249 -15.69 -13.03 -8.59
C GLN A 249 -15.72 -12.38 -9.98
N TYR A 250 -16.80 -11.67 -10.31
CA TYR A 250 -16.91 -10.95 -11.58
C TYR A 250 -15.81 -9.88 -11.71
N PHE A 251 -15.63 -9.02 -10.71
CA PHE A 251 -14.60 -7.98 -10.75
C PHE A 251 -13.18 -8.57 -10.70
N TYR A 252 -12.97 -9.67 -10.01
CA TYR A 252 -11.70 -10.38 -9.99
C TYR A 252 -11.34 -10.94 -11.38
N LEU A 253 -12.28 -11.56 -12.09
CA LEU A 253 -12.07 -12.04 -13.45
C LEU A 253 -11.79 -10.89 -14.42
N LEU A 254 -12.50 -9.78 -14.27
CA LEU A 254 -12.25 -8.55 -15.03
C LEU A 254 -10.82 -8.05 -14.80
N LEU A 255 -10.39 -7.94 -13.53
CA LEU A 255 -9.03 -7.55 -13.17
C LEU A 255 -8.00 -8.49 -13.82
N ARG A 256 -8.19 -9.81 -13.69
CA ARG A 256 -7.26 -10.81 -14.22
C ARG A 256 -7.10 -10.71 -15.73
N ASN A 257 -8.20 -10.65 -16.47
CA ASN A 257 -8.19 -10.54 -17.93
C ASN A 257 -7.54 -9.23 -18.37
N TYR A 258 -7.85 -8.14 -17.67
CA TYR A 258 -7.28 -6.83 -17.97
C TYR A 258 -5.76 -6.80 -17.72
N VAL A 259 -5.29 -7.38 -16.62
CA VAL A 259 -3.85 -7.46 -16.29
C VAL A 259 -3.09 -8.29 -17.33
N ILE A 260 -3.67 -9.40 -17.81
CA ILE A 260 -3.10 -10.20 -18.90
C ILE A 260 -3.02 -9.40 -20.22
N LEU A 261 -3.98 -8.51 -20.47
CA LEU A 261 -3.92 -7.60 -21.62
C LEU A 261 -2.82 -6.54 -21.43
N CYS A 262 -2.70 -5.97 -20.23
CA CYS A 262 -1.65 -5.02 -19.89
C CYS A 262 -0.25 -5.61 -20.06
N THR A 263 -0.03 -6.87 -19.66
CA THR A 263 1.29 -7.53 -19.82
C THR A 263 1.70 -7.65 -21.28
N LYS A 264 0.75 -7.79 -22.22
CA LYS A 264 1.02 -7.86 -23.66
C LYS A 264 1.39 -6.51 -24.29
N ILE A 265 0.86 -5.41 -23.76
CA ILE A 265 1.05 -4.04 -24.30
C ILE A 265 2.11 -3.28 -23.48
N ASN A 266 2.76 -3.96 -22.53
CA ASN A 266 3.64 -3.30 -21.59
C ASN A 266 4.96 -2.85 -22.26
N LEU A 267 5.30 -1.56 -22.12
CA LEU A 267 6.53 -0.97 -22.63
C LEU A 267 7.54 -0.85 -21.49
N VAL A 268 8.44 -1.82 -21.42
CA VAL A 268 9.55 -1.85 -20.46
C VAL A 268 10.83 -1.40 -21.16
N TRP A 269 11.54 -0.47 -20.54
CA TRP A 269 12.91 -0.15 -20.91
C TRP A 269 13.89 -0.67 -19.86
N ASN A 270 14.79 -1.55 -20.28
CA ASN A 270 15.87 -2.08 -19.46
C ASN A 270 17.09 -1.17 -19.62
N ILE A 271 17.44 -0.42 -18.58
CA ILE A 271 18.50 0.60 -18.64
C ILE A 271 19.84 0.01 -18.19
N GLY A 272 19.81 -1.11 -17.46
CA GLY A 272 21.00 -1.69 -16.83
C GLY A 272 21.38 -0.92 -15.56
N ALA A 273 22.46 -1.34 -14.90
CA ALA A 273 22.91 -0.73 -13.66
C ALA A 273 23.40 0.71 -13.89
N VAL A 274 22.52 1.69 -13.71
CA VAL A 274 22.90 3.11 -13.71
C VAL A 274 23.51 3.42 -12.36
N ASN A 275 24.83 3.54 -12.31
CA ASN A 275 25.51 4.01 -11.11
C ASN A 275 25.31 5.54 -11.01
N ILE A 276 24.26 5.95 -10.29
CA ILE A 276 23.82 7.35 -10.16
C ILE A 276 24.95 8.27 -9.64
N GLY A 277 25.99 7.72 -9.01
CA GLY A 277 27.20 8.47 -8.66
C GLY A 277 27.85 9.20 -9.83
N TYR A 278 27.70 8.72 -11.07
CA TYR A 278 28.24 9.38 -12.27
C TYR A 278 27.35 10.52 -12.79
N ILE A 279 26.05 10.53 -12.50
CA ILE A 279 25.11 11.55 -13.00
C ILE A 279 25.14 12.83 -12.15
N VAL A 280 25.58 12.73 -10.89
CA VAL A 280 25.74 13.91 -10.01
C VAL A 280 27.11 14.59 -10.19
N LEU A 281 28.06 13.92 -10.87
CA LEU A 281 29.43 14.40 -11.11
C LEU A 281 29.66 14.93 -12.53
N TYR A 282 28.63 14.97 -13.38
CA TYR A 282 28.65 15.58 -14.72
C TYR A 282 27.50 16.58 -14.85
#